data_AF-A0A1F7UKW1-F1
#
_entry.id   AF-A0A1F7UKW1-F1
#
_cell.length_a   1.000
_cell.length_b   1.000
_cell.length_c   1.000
_cell.angle_alpha   90.00
_cell.angle_beta   90.00
_cell.angle_gamma   90.00
#
_symmetry.space_group_name_H-M   'P 1'
#
loop_
_entity.id
_entity.type
_entity.pdbx_description
1 polymer ?
#
loop_
_entity_poly.entity_id
_entity_poly.type
_entity_poly.pdbx_seq_one_letter_code
_entity_poly.pdbx_strand_id
1 'polypeptide(L)' 'MEMVKIFTQGTSDEFAELEQTVNAWLSENVEVEIIARHVAGAAGASAEKFFINCTIVIFYRKKSRGA' A
#
# COMPACT_ATOMS: atom_id res chain seq x y z
N MET A 1 1.68 -17.15 -10.15
CA MET A 1 2.61 -16.79 -9.07
C MET A 1 2.02 -15.60 -8.35
N GLU A 2 1.84 -15.71 -7.03
CA GLU A 2 1.39 -14.60 -6.18
C GLU A 2 2.58 -13.68 -5.88
N MET A 3 2.34 -12.37 -5.89
CA MET A 3 3.33 -11.32 -5.68
C MET A 3 2.86 -10.38 -4.55
N VAL A 4 3.81 -9.70 -3.90
CA VAL A 4 3.55 -8.80 -2.76
C VAL A 4 4.16 -7.43 -3.01
N LYS A 5 3.39 -6.36 -2.76
CA LYS A 5 3.86 -4.97 -2.77
C LYS A 5 3.53 -4.31 -1.44
N ILE A 6 4.49 -3.59 -0.85
CA ILE A 6 4.38 -2.94 0.47
C ILE A 6 4.58 -1.43 0.28
N PHE A 7 3.72 -0.62 0.89
CA PHE A 7 3.74 0.85 0.88
C PHE A 7 3.79 1.35 2.33
N THR A 8 4.73 2.24 2.67
CA THR A 8 5.02 2.65 4.06
C THR A 8 5.30 4.14 4.29
N GLN A 9 5.25 5.00 3.27
CA GLN A 9 5.63 6.42 3.42
C GLN A 9 4.42 7.33 3.20
N GLY A 10 4.03 8.03 4.28
CA GLY A 10 3.21 9.24 4.26
C GLY A 10 3.87 10.26 5.18
N THR A 11 3.93 11.51 4.78
CA THR A 11 4.42 12.65 5.57
C THR A 11 3.23 13.50 6.00
N SER A 12 2.96 13.54 7.31
CA SER A 12 1.99 14.42 8.00
C SER A 12 0.48 14.26 7.66
N ASP A 13 0.06 13.94 6.43
CA ASP A 13 -1.32 13.56 6.06
C ASP A 13 -1.37 12.09 5.60
N GLU A 14 -1.15 11.20 6.57
CA GLU A 14 -0.43 9.95 6.35
C GLU A 14 -1.21 8.81 5.67
N PHE A 15 -2.55 8.90 5.57
CA PHE A 15 -3.33 7.86 4.90
C PHE A 15 -3.60 8.21 3.43
N ALA A 16 -3.95 9.47 3.15
CA ALA A 16 -4.30 9.91 1.79
C ALA A 16 -3.10 9.79 0.84
N GLU A 17 -1.90 10.13 1.30
CA GLU A 17 -0.66 9.98 0.52
C GLU A 17 -0.34 8.52 0.19
N LEU A 18 -0.57 7.61 1.15
CA LEU A 18 -0.41 6.17 0.92
C LEU A 18 -1.43 5.64 -0.10
N GLU A 19 -2.68 6.08 -0.03
CA GLU A 19 -3.70 5.71 -1.03
C GLU A 19 -3.38 6.26 -2.42
N GLN A 20 -2.90 7.49 -2.51
CA GLN A 20 -2.43 8.06 -3.78
C GLN A 20 -1.28 7.22 -4.36
N THR A 21 -0.32 6.82 -3.52
CA THR A 21 0.82 6.00 -3.96
C THR A 21 0.38 4.62 -4.44
N VAL A 22 -0.58 3.99 -3.75
CA VAL A 22 -1.19 2.73 -4.19
C VAL A 22 -1.89 2.91 -5.53
N ASN A 23 -2.69 3.96 -5.68
CA ASN A 23 -3.46 4.21 -6.90
C ASN A 23 -2.57 4.53 -8.10
N ALA A 24 -1.49 5.30 -7.90
CA ALA A 24 -0.47 5.56 -8.92
C ALA A 24 0.22 4.25 -9.35
N TRP A 25 0.59 3.40 -8.40
CA TRP A 25 1.17 2.10 -8.72
C TRP A 25 0.19 1.21 -9.49
N LEU A 26 -1.10 1.19 -9.13
CA LEU A 26 -2.12 0.41 -9.83
C LEU A 26 -2.37 0.90 -11.26
N SER A 27 -2.32 2.22 -11.50
CA SER A 27 -2.50 2.79 -12.85
C SER A 27 -1.33 2.43 -13.79
N GLU A 28 -0.13 2.28 -13.25
CA GLU A 28 1.05 1.81 -13.99
C GLU A 28 1.05 0.28 -14.20
N ASN A 29 0.32 -0.46 -13.37
CA ASN A 29 0.33 -1.93 -13.33
C ASN A 29 -1.03 -2.53 -13.74
N VAL A 30 -1.62 -2.06 -14.84
CA VAL A 30 -2.97 -2.46 -15.31
C VAL A 30 -3.17 -3.97 -15.52
N GLU A 31 -2.09 -4.73 -15.69
CA GLU A 31 -2.08 -6.18 -15.84
C GLU A 31 -2.12 -6.93 -14.49
N VAL A 32 -2.25 -6.25 -13.35
CA VAL A 32 -2.38 -6.91 -12.04
C VAL A 32 -3.83 -7.10 -11.63
N GLU A 33 -4.09 -8.19 -10.93
CA GLU A 33 -5.34 -8.50 -10.23
C GLU A 33 -5.01 -8.59 -8.75
N ILE A 34 -5.69 -7.77 -7.94
CA ILE A 34 -5.52 -7.75 -6.48
C ILE A 34 -6.21 -8.98 -5.90
N ILE A 35 -5.45 -9.76 -5.13
CA ILE A 35 -5.93 -10.93 -4.38
C ILE A 35 -6.37 -10.50 -2.98
N ALA A 36 -5.54 -9.69 -2.31
CA ALA A 36 -5.84 -9.17 -0.97
C ALA A 36 -5.16 -7.81 -0.74
N ARG A 37 -5.77 -6.98 0.11
CA ARG A 37 -5.20 -5.72 0.60
C ARG A 37 -5.27 -5.72 2.13
N HIS A 38 -4.12 -5.51 2.77
CA HIS A 38 -4.02 -5.35 4.22
C HIS A 38 -3.53 -3.95 4.54
N VAL A 39 -4.13 -3.33 5.55
CA VAL A 39 -3.75 -2.02 6.07
C VAL A 39 -3.40 -2.17 7.54
N ALA A 40 -2.21 -1.77 7.93
CA ALA A 40 -1.75 -1.77 9.31
C ALA A 40 -1.31 -0.35 9.70
N GLY A 41 -1.91 0.19 10.76
CA GLY A 41 -1.51 1.45 11.35
C GLY A 41 -0.79 1.21 12.67
N ALA A 42 0.31 1.94 12.91
CA ALA A 42 0.98 2.04 14.20
C ALA A 42 1.10 3.51 14.56
N ALA A 43 0.44 3.91 15.65
CA ALA A 43 0.60 5.24 16.22
C ALA A 43 1.42 5.13 17.51
N GLY A 44 2.34 6.07 17.71
CA GLY A 44 3.15 6.14 18.91
C GLY A 44 3.58 7.56 19.23
N ALA A 45 4.08 7.74 20.45
CA ALA A 45 4.67 8.99 20.89
C ALA A 45 6.06 8.67 21.42
N SER A 46 7.08 9.33 20.88
CA SER A 46 8.39 9.43 21.51
C SER A 46 8.45 10.71 22.36
N ALA A 47 9.48 10.84 23.19
CA ALA A 47 9.71 12.06 23.97
C ALA A 47 9.86 13.33 23.10
N GLU A 48 10.10 13.17 21.79
CA GLU A 48 10.35 14.28 20.87
C GLU A 48 9.21 14.51 19.87
N LYS A 49 8.45 13.48 19.46
CA LYS A 49 7.35 13.60 18.49
C LYS A 49 6.29 12.50 18.61
N PHE A 50 5.06 12.86 18.23
CA PHE A 50 4.06 11.88 17.79
C PHE A 50 4.43 11.37 16.39
N PHE A 51 4.34 10.06 16.20
CA PHE A 51 4.41 9.44 14.88
C PHE A 51 3.16 8.61 14.66
N ILE A 52 2.59 8.71 13.48
CA ILE A 52 1.66 7.72 12.98
C ILE A 52 2.38 7.09 11.77
N ASN A 53 2.25 5.78 11.62
CA ASN A 53 2.85 5.01 10.54
C ASN A 53 1.74 4.16 9.96
N CYS A 54 1.46 4.30 8.67
CA CYS A 54 0.52 3.43 7.98
C CYS A 54 1.28 2.57 6.96
N THR A 55 0.93 1.29 6.90
CA THR A 55 1.45 0.32 5.95
C THR A 55 0.30 -0.28 5.17
N ILE A 56 0.39 -0.25 3.83
CA ILE A 56 -0.52 -0.98 2.95
C ILE A 56 0.25 -2.12 2.29
N VAL A 57 -0.26 -3.34 2.40
CA VAL A 57 0.28 -4.54 1.74
C VAL A 57 -0.73 -5.01 0.70
N ILE A 58 -0.30 -5.14 -0.54
CA ILE A 58 -1.10 -5.66 -1.66
C ILE A 58 -0.53 -7.00 -2.09
N PHE A 59 -1.36 -8.03 -2.01
CA PHE A 59 -1.14 -9.33 -2.63
C PHE A 59 -1.82 -9.33 -3.99
N TYR A 60 -1.10 -9.68 -5.04
CA TYR A 60 -1.61 -9.62 -6.40
C TYR A 60 -1.05 -10.74 -7.28
N ARG A 61 -1.71 -10.99 -8.41
CA ARG A 61 -1.20 -11.82 -9.51
C ARG A 61 -1.26 -11.04 -10.82
N LYS A 62 -0.51 -11.48 -11.83
CA LYS A 62 -0.76 -11.00 -13.20
C LYS A 62 -2.07 -11.59 -13.69
N LYS A 63 -2.91 -10.76 -14.32
CA LYS A 63 -4.09 -11.21 -15.06
C LYS A 63 -3.62 -12.21 -16.11
N SER A 64 -4.19 -13.40 -16.10
CA SER A 64 -4.05 -14.31 -17.23
C SER A 64 -4.75 -13.65 -18.41
N ARG A 65 -4.02 -13.26 -19.46
CA ARG A 65 -4.66 -13.04 -20.77
C ARG A 65 -5.41 -14.34 -21.07
N GLY A 66 -6.72 -14.24 -21.29
CA GLY A 66 -7.67 -15.35 -21.26
C GLY A 66 -7.13 -16.66 -21.82
N ALA A 67 -7.37 -17.74 -21.09
CA ALA A 67 -7.52 -19.06 -21.68
C ALA A 67 -8.90 -19.14 -22.33
#